data_AF-A0A7W8KAF2-F1
#
_entry.id   AF-A0A7W8KAF2-F1
#
_cell.length_a   1.000
_cell.length_b   1.000
_cell.length_c   1.000
_cell.angle_alpha   90.00
_cell.angle_beta   90.00
_cell.angle_gamma   90.00
#
_symmetry.space_group_name_H-M   'P 1'
#
loop_
_entity.id
_entity.type
_entity.pdbx_description
1 polymer ?
#
loop_
_entity_poly.entity_id
_entity_poly.type
_entity_poly.pdbx_seq_one_letter_code
_entity_poly.pdbx_strand_id
1 'polypeptide(L)' 'MSTFATAFYAVSAPVLDISLLNVLQIALAMVAIGAFALLFKPLLVGIARAMVLVVRPKLSRDERLAQQELKFRQRA' A
#
# COMPACT_ATOMS: atom_id res chain seq x y z
N MET A 1 -32.28 32.61 28.48
CA MET A 1 -31.39 31.98 27.46
C MET A 1 -32.27 31.30 26.43
N SER A 2 -31.98 31.43 25.13
CA SER A 2 -32.85 30.92 24.06
C SER A 2 -32.68 29.40 23.88
N THR A 3 -33.78 28.66 23.97
CA THR A 3 -33.83 27.20 23.78
C THR A 3 -33.23 26.75 22.46
N PHE A 4 -33.34 27.59 21.42
CA PHE A 4 -32.75 27.34 20.11
C PHE A 4 -31.21 27.29 20.15
N ALA A 5 -30.57 28.22 20.88
CA ALA A 5 -29.12 28.21 21.04
C ALA A 5 -28.68 26.93 21.77
N THR A 6 -29.35 26.56 22.86
CA THR A 6 -29.04 25.34 23.63
C THR A 6 -29.21 24.07 22.80
N ALA A 7 -30.25 23.98 21.96
CA ALA A 7 -30.45 22.85 21.06
C ALA A 7 -29.35 22.76 19.99
N PHE A 8 -28.92 23.91 19.44
CA PHE A 8 -27.84 23.98 18.46
C PHE A 8 -26.48 23.57 19.07
N TYR A 9 -26.18 24.01 20.30
CA TYR A 9 -24.99 23.61 21.03
C TYR A 9 -25.00 22.11 21.40
N ALA A 10 -26.14 21.55 21.79
CA ALA A 10 -26.25 20.13 22.12
C ALA A 10 -26.01 19.22 20.89
N VAL A 11 -26.41 19.66 19.70
CA VAL A 11 -26.19 18.92 18.44
C VAL A 11 -24.77 19.08 17.90
N SER A 12 -24.13 20.23 18.15
CA SER A 12 -22.75 20.51 17.70
C SER A 12 -21.66 20.06 18.69
N ALA A 13 -22.00 19.83 19.95
CA ALA A 13 -21.10 19.28 20.98
C ALA A 13 -20.30 18.04 20.53
N PRO A 14 -20.90 16.99 19.94
CA PRO A 14 -20.14 15.80 19.53
C PRO A 14 -19.15 16.06 18.38
N VAL A 15 -19.27 17.18 17.65
CA VAL A 15 -18.36 17.54 16.55
C VAL A 15 -17.14 18.32 17.07
N LEU A 16 -17.25 18.95 18.24
CA LEU A 16 -16.21 19.78 18.85
C LEU A 16 -15.27 19.02 19.80
N ASP A 17 -15.58 17.76 20.13
CA ASP A 17 -14.72 16.89 20.95
C ASP A 17 -13.55 16.26 20.18
N ILE A 18 -13.33 16.67 18.93
CA ILE A 18 -12.13 16.29 18.18
C ILE A 18 -10.94 17.08 18.73
N SER A 19 -10.23 16.46 19.67
CA SER A 19 -8.98 17.01 20.22
C SER A 19 -7.99 17.33 19.11
N LEU A 20 -7.49 18.58 19.07
CA LEU A 20 -6.46 19.03 18.14
C LEU A 20 -5.21 18.13 18.18
N LEU A 21 -4.89 17.59 19.35
CA LEU A 21 -3.79 16.65 19.54
C LEU A 21 -4.02 15.37 18.75
N ASN A 22 -5.24 14.83 18.76
CA ASN A 22 -5.59 13.63 18.00
C ASN A 22 -5.46 13.87 16.50
N VAL A 23 -5.91 15.04 16.01
CA VAL A 23 -5.76 15.42 14.59
C VAL A 23 -4.29 15.50 14.20
N LEU A 24 -3.46 16.16 15.02
CA LEU A 24 -2.03 16.27 14.79
C LEU A 24 -1.35 14.88 14.80
N GLN A 25 -1.73 14.02 15.75
CA GLN A 25 -1.18 12.67 15.85
C GLN A 25 -1.51 11.83 14.61
N ILE A 26 -2.75 11.90 14.12
CA ILE A 26 -3.16 11.21 12.88
C ILE A 26 -2.39 11.76 11.67
N ALA A 27 -2.24 13.08 11.56
CA ALA A 27 -1.50 13.70 10.48
C ALA A 27 -0.02 13.26 10.48
N LEU A 28 0.62 13.25 11.65
CA LEU A 28 1.99 12.77 11.81
C LEU A 28 2.12 11.28 11.50
N ALA A 29 1.17 10.46 11.92
CA ALA A 29 1.15 9.03 11.61
C ALA A 29 1.05 8.79 10.10
N MET A 30 0.18 9.53 9.40
CA MET A 30 0.04 9.46 7.95
C MET A 30 1.34 9.84 7.24
N VAL A 31 2.00 10.91 7.68
CA VAL A 31 3.31 11.33 7.14
C VAL A 31 4.37 10.27 7.41
N ALA A 32 4.42 9.72 8.63
CA ALA A 32 5.39 8.68 8.99
C ALA A 32 5.21 7.41 8.16
N ILE A 33 3.97 6.96 7.95
CA ILE A 33 3.65 5.81 7.10
C ILE A 33 4.05 6.11 5.65
N GLY A 34 3.74 7.30 5.13
CA GLY A 34 4.14 7.72 3.79
C GLY A 34 5.65 7.75 3.60
N ALA A 35 6.37 8.32 4.57
CA ALA A 35 7.84 8.38 4.57
C ALA A 35 8.45 6.97 4.63
N PHE A 36 7.93 6.10 5.52
CA PHE A 36 8.35 4.72 5.60
C PHE A 36 8.13 3.99 4.27
N ALA A 37 6.94 4.12 3.68
CA ALA A 37 6.62 3.49 2.40
C ALA A 37 7.54 3.99 1.27
N LEU A 38 7.91 5.27 1.25
CA LEU A 38 8.82 5.84 0.25
C LEU A 38 10.27 5.39 0.45
N LEU A 39 10.77 5.44 1.69
CA LEU A 39 12.14 5.03 2.03
C LEU A 39 12.35 3.53 1.78
N PHE A 40 11.37 2.70 2.16
CA PHE A 40 11.44 1.25 2.01
C PHE A 40 10.81 0.73 0.71
N LYS A 41 10.33 1.62 -0.17
CA LYS A 41 9.79 1.26 -1.49
C LYS A 41 10.67 0.27 -2.27
N PRO A 42 12.00 0.47 -2.43
CA PRO A 42 12.83 -0.49 -3.17
C PRO A 42 12.89 -1.86 -2.49
N LEU A 43 12.90 -1.91 -1.16
CA LEU A 43 12.91 -3.15 -0.39
C LEU A 43 11.59 -3.91 -0.54
N LEU A 44 10.46 -3.22 -0.37
CA LEU A 44 9.12 -3.78 -0.54
C LEU A 44 8.90 -4.34 -1.95
N VAL A 45 9.36 -3.60 -2.98
CA VAL A 45 9.32 -4.07 -4.37
C VAL A 45 10.21 -5.29 -4.59
N GLY A 46 11.41 -5.31 -3.98
CA GLY A 46 12.31 -6.46 -4.02
C GLY A 46 11.66 -7.72 -3.44
N ILE A 47 11.08 -7.62 -2.25
CA ILE A 47 10.37 -8.72 -1.58
C ILE A 47 9.18 -9.18 -2.43
N ALA A 48 8.35 -8.26 -2.91
CA ALA A 48 7.23 -8.59 -3.78
C ALA A 48 7.66 -9.35 -5.04
N ARG A 49 8.74 -8.90 -5.70
CA ARG A 49 9.31 -9.59 -6.87
C ARG A 49 9.83 -10.98 -6.51
N ALA A 50 10.52 -11.13 -5.38
CA ALA A 50 10.99 -12.43 -4.92
C ALA A 50 9.82 -13.39 -4.67
N MET A 51 8.77 -12.94 -3.98
CA MET A 51 7.54 -13.72 -3.78
C MET A 51 6.89 -14.12 -5.10
N VAL A 52 6.81 -13.20 -6.06
CA VAL A 52 6.29 -13.51 -7.40
C VAL A 52 7.14 -14.56 -8.11
N LEU A 53 8.47 -14.50 -8.00
CA LEU A 53 9.35 -15.50 -8.60
C LEU A 53 9.24 -16.88 -7.93
N VAL A 54 8.91 -16.94 -6.63
CA VAL A 54 8.64 -18.20 -5.94
C VAL A 54 7.38 -18.87 -6.51
N VAL A 55 6.32 -18.09 -6.77
CA VAL A 55 5.05 -18.62 -7.28
C VAL A 55 5.08 -18.84 -8.80
N ARG A 56 5.74 -17.93 -9.53
CA ARG A 56 5.89 -17.95 -10.99
C ARG A 56 7.37 -17.85 -11.35
N PRO A 57 8.10 -18.97 -11.28
CA PRO A 57 9.50 -19.00 -11.66
C PRO A 57 9.67 -18.53 -13.10
N LYS A 58 10.57 -17.57 -13.31
CA LYS A 58 10.84 -17.00 -14.62
C LYS A 58 11.85 -17.89 -15.34
N LEU A 59 11.46 -18.48 -16.47
CA LEU A 59 12.34 -19.30 -17.32
C LEU A 59 13.64 -18.55 -17.62
N SER A 60 14.75 -19.19 -17.26
CA SER A 60 16.11 -18.74 -17.54
C SER A 60 16.37 -18.66 -19.05
N ARG A 61 17.40 -17.93 -19.46
CA ARG A 61 17.73 -17.76 -20.89
C ARG A 61 18.03 -19.12 -21.56
N ASP A 62 18.70 -20.00 -20.84
CA ASP A 62 19.11 -21.31 -21.35
C ASP A 62 17.90 -22.23 -21.51
N GLU A 63 16.96 -22.21 -20.58
CA GLU A 63 15.70 -22.97 -20.69
C GLU A 63 14.82 -22.48 -21.86
N ARG A 64 14.86 -21.18 -22.16
CA ARG A 64 14.13 -20.62 -23.32
C ARG A 64 14.73 -21.09 -24.64
N LEU A 65 16.06 -21.12 -24.73
CA LEU A 65 16.76 -21.62 -25.93
C LEU A 65 16.49 -23.12 -26.10
N ALA A 66 16.56 -23.90 -25.02
CA ALA A 66 16.22 -25.32 -25.04
C ALA A 66 14.76 -25.56 -25.48
N GLN A 67 13.79 -24.78 -24.98
CA GLN A 67 12.40 -24.88 -25.45
C GLN A 67 12.24 -24.54 -26.94
N GLN A 68 13.00 -23.56 -27.46
CA GLN A 68 12.95 -23.22 -28.88
C GLN A 68 13.57 -24.31 -29.73
N GLU A 69 14.68 -24.90 -29.30
CA GLU A 69 15.31 -26.02 -30.00
C GLU A 69 14.40 -27.25 -30.02
N LEU A 70 13.76 -27.58 -28.89
CA LEU A 70 12.78 -28.67 -28.81
C LEU A 70 11.60 -28.44 -29.77
N LYS A 71 11.07 -27.21 -29.84
CA LYS A 71 10.01 -26.86 -30.79
C LYS A 71 10.46 -26.91 -32.25
N PHE A 72 11.72 -26.55 -32.53
CA PHE A 72 12.29 -26.65 -33.87
C PHE A 72 12.46 -28.11 -34.29
N ARG A 73 13.01 -28.95 -33.41
CA ARG A 73 13.17 -30.40 -33.63
C ARG A 73 11.84 -31.15 -33.80
N GLN A 74 10.76 -30.70 -33.18
CA GLN A 74 9.43 -31.30 -33.34
C GLN A 74 8.73 -30.94 -34.67
N ARG A 75 9.20 -29.92 -35.39
CA ARG A 75 8.61 -29.44 -36.66
C ARG A 75 9.37 -29.89 -37.90
N ALA A 76 10.56 -30.47 -37.73
CA ALA A 76 11.37 -31.07 -38.78
C ALA A 76 11.09 -32.56 -38.89
#